data_AF-A0A7H8T9U2-F1
#
_entry.id   AF-A0A7H8T9U2-F1
#
_cell.length_a   1.000
_cell.length_b   1.000
_cell.length_c   1.000
_cell.angle_alpha   90.00
_cell.angle_beta   90.00
_cell.angle_gamma   90.00
#
_symmetry.space_group_name_H-M   'P 1'
#
loop_
_entity.id
_entity.type
_entity.pdbx_description
1 polymer ?
#
loop_
_entity_poly.entity_id
_entity_poly.type
_entity_poly.pdbx_seq_one_letter_code
_entity_poly.pdbx_strand_id
1 'polypeptide(L)'
;MTTSPYTSQSAFDGSRMRVLLLVDLHEGAQQQFLDAYEQMRDRVASIPGHLGDQVCQSVENPSQWVITSEWETAPPYLAWVNSDDHLETVRPLQRCVKELRSMRYGIVRETGVDRPRAGALQSAPREGDGVIRHALTFTVKPGSESKVAEILAGYAPPESRVDAATRLRRTTLFMHGNRVVRTVEVEGDLTAALRHVSRQPEVRAVEEAINPYLEQDRDLTDPESARNFFIRAAMPPVHHVARGGPEPGDLRREALYYPAKQGCGMALARLLARQDEAAAADPASPVHRSTVFQREDIVVRLIDIQGDPETDPVMALGIQGPRKAAVLARLLDGEALGVAGPLTGARDANRLLAHAGMALITDRRAAQS
;
A
#
# COMPACT_ATOMS: atom_id res chain seq x y z
N MET A 1 5.14 -16.82 -27.37
CA MET A 1 5.05 -16.47 -25.94
C MET A 1 3.67 -15.90 -25.72
N THR A 2 2.82 -16.58 -24.95
CA THR A 2 1.49 -16.08 -24.60
C THR A 2 1.67 -14.96 -23.58
N THR A 3 1.75 -13.72 -24.06
CA THR A 3 1.69 -12.53 -23.19
C THR A 3 0.37 -12.54 -22.45
N SER A 4 0.42 -12.46 -21.13
CA SER A 4 -0.77 -12.43 -20.29
C SER A 4 -1.66 -11.25 -20.72
N PRO A 5 -2.99 -11.40 -20.84
CA PRO A 5 -3.87 -10.31 -21.25
C PRO A 5 -4.01 -9.20 -20.20
N TYR A 6 -3.34 -9.34 -19.04
CA TYR A 6 -3.32 -8.38 -17.94
C TYR A 6 -2.01 -8.48 -17.15
N THR A 7 -1.63 -7.36 -16.52
CA THR A 7 -0.54 -7.28 -15.53
C THR A 7 -1.14 -7.51 -14.15
N SER A 8 -0.55 -8.41 -13.34
CA SER A 8 -0.99 -8.65 -11.95
C SER A 8 0.20 -8.70 -11.00
N GLN A 9 0.08 -7.99 -9.89
CA GLN A 9 1.00 -8.01 -8.76
C GLN A 9 0.18 -8.22 -7.49
N SER A 10 0.25 -9.40 -6.90
CA SER A 10 -0.54 -9.78 -5.72
C SER A 10 0.35 -10.30 -4.61
N ALA A 11 0.08 -9.88 -3.37
CA ALA A 11 0.64 -10.46 -2.14
C ALA A 11 -0.08 -11.77 -1.75
N PHE A 12 -1.14 -12.15 -2.47
CA PHE A 12 -2.01 -13.28 -2.14
C PHE A 12 -1.78 -14.54 -2.98
N ASP A 13 -0.66 -14.63 -3.69
CA ASP A 13 -0.35 -15.79 -4.55
C ASP A 13 0.18 -17.01 -3.77
N GLY A 14 0.38 -16.86 -2.46
CA GLY A 14 0.88 -17.93 -1.59
C GLY A 14 2.37 -18.24 -1.76
N SER A 15 3.10 -17.41 -2.50
CA SER A 15 4.54 -17.58 -2.68
C SER A 15 5.33 -17.08 -1.47
N ARG A 16 6.45 -17.76 -1.20
CA ARG A 16 7.45 -17.30 -0.25
C ARG A 16 8.00 -15.95 -0.67
N MET A 17 8.23 -15.12 0.35
CA MET A 17 8.77 -13.78 0.17
C MET A 17 10.10 -13.67 0.91
N ARG A 18 11.05 -12.97 0.27
CA ARG A 18 12.28 -12.50 0.89
C ARG A 18 12.27 -10.99 1.01
N VAL A 19 12.56 -10.51 2.19
CA VAL A 19 12.79 -9.09 2.48
C VAL A 19 14.28 -8.89 2.64
N LEU A 20 14.81 -7.85 2.00
CA LEU A 20 16.18 -7.39 2.20
C LEU A 20 16.12 -5.98 2.79
N LEU A 21 16.80 -5.80 3.92
CA LEU A 21 17.06 -4.49 4.51
C LEU A 21 18.54 -4.18 4.27
N LEU A 22 18.83 -3.25 3.37
CA LEU A 22 20.17 -2.70 3.20
C LEU A 22 20.33 -1.56 4.20
N VAL A 23 21.39 -1.63 5.00
CA VAL A 23 21.61 -0.76 6.15
C VAL A 23 22.98 -0.11 6.04
N ASP A 24 23.04 1.23 6.12
CA ASP A 24 24.27 1.99 6.36
C ASP A 24 24.23 2.51 7.80
N LEU A 25 25.23 2.17 8.60
CA LEU A 25 25.30 2.53 10.01
C LEU A 25 26.00 3.87 10.23
N HIS A 26 25.66 4.53 11.34
CA HIS A 26 26.51 5.60 11.88
C HIS A 26 27.89 5.04 12.29
N GLU A 27 28.90 5.89 12.23
CA GLU A 27 30.25 5.53 12.65
C GLU A 27 30.27 5.08 14.12
N GLY A 28 30.90 3.93 14.41
CA GLY A 28 30.99 3.36 15.75
C GLY A 28 29.72 2.65 16.27
N ALA A 29 28.63 2.62 15.51
CA ALA A 29 27.35 2.04 15.95
C ALA A 29 27.23 0.51 15.76
N GLN A 30 28.27 -0.17 15.27
CA GLN A 30 28.21 -1.57 14.84
C GLN A 30 27.80 -2.53 15.97
N GLN A 31 28.43 -2.43 17.15
CA GLN A 31 28.11 -3.31 18.27
C GLN A 31 26.70 -3.02 18.80
N GLN A 32 26.34 -1.74 18.94
CA GLN A 32 25.01 -1.33 19.38
C GLN A 32 23.92 -1.84 18.43
N PHE A 33 24.18 -1.80 17.12
CA PHE A 33 23.29 -2.34 16.10
C PHE A 33 23.12 -3.85 16.25
N LEU A 34 24.20 -4.60 16.47
CA LEU A 34 24.14 -6.05 16.66
C LEU A 34 23.36 -6.42 17.93
N ASP A 35 23.62 -5.75 19.05
CA ASP A 35 22.90 -5.96 20.31
C ASP A 35 21.40 -5.65 20.16
N ALA A 36 21.06 -4.57 19.43
CA ALA A 36 19.69 -4.22 19.11
C ALA A 36 19.02 -5.24 18.17
N TYR A 37 19.76 -5.78 17.21
CA TYR A 37 19.27 -6.81 16.30
C TYR A 37 18.96 -8.11 17.04
N GLU A 38 19.84 -8.54 17.96
CA GLU A 38 19.63 -9.76 18.75
C GLU A 38 18.36 -9.67 19.60
N GLN A 39 18.10 -8.51 20.21
CA GLN A 39 16.86 -8.25 20.96
C GLN A 39 15.61 -8.28 20.05
N MET A 40 15.73 -7.74 18.84
CA MET A 40 14.63 -7.70 17.87
C MET A 40 14.33 -9.10 17.31
N ARG A 41 15.36 -9.89 17.01
CA ARG A 41 15.26 -11.18 16.31
C ARG A 41 14.30 -12.13 17.01
N ASP A 42 14.35 -12.23 18.33
CA ASP A 42 13.52 -13.17 19.08
C ASP A 42 12.03 -12.79 19.00
N ARG A 43 11.70 -11.49 18.91
CA ARG A 43 10.33 -11.03 18.65
C ARG A 43 9.89 -11.35 17.24
N VAL A 44 10.73 -11.07 16.24
CA VAL A 44 10.41 -11.31 14.83
C VAL A 44 10.20 -12.80 14.55
N ALA A 45 11.01 -13.66 15.16
CA ALA A 45 10.90 -15.12 15.07
C ALA A 45 9.58 -15.67 15.64
N SER A 46 8.90 -14.93 16.51
CA SER A 46 7.59 -15.31 17.06
C SER A 46 6.41 -14.97 16.14
N ILE A 47 6.65 -14.19 15.07
CA ILE A 47 5.59 -13.75 14.16
C ILE A 47 5.19 -14.94 13.26
N PRO A 48 3.89 -15.26 13.17
CA PRO A 48 3.42 -16.35 12.31
C PRO A 48 3.90 -16.21 10.86
N GLY A 49 4.41 -17.31 10.30
CA GLY A 49 4.89 -17.36 8.92
C GLY A 49 6.31 -16.82 8.70
N HIS A 50 7.01 -16.36 9.75
CA HIS A 50 8.46 -16.11 9.67
C HIS A 50 9.21 -17.44 9.54
N LEU A 51 10.20 -17.50 8.64
CA LEU A 51 11.00 -18.70 8.36
C LEU A 51 12.46 -18.57 8.82
N GLY A 52 12.97 -17.35 8.95
CA GLY A 52 14.33 -17.10 9.42
C GLY A 52 14.90 -15.78 8.91
N ASP A 53 15.92 -15.31 9.63
CA ASP A 53 16.68 -14.11 9.27
C ASP A 53 18.18 -14.40 9.19
N GLN A 54 18.90 -13.59 8.42
CA GLN A 54 20.36 -13.49 8.47
C GLN A 54 20.76 -12.03 8.55
N VAL A 55 21.72 -11.72 9.42
CA VAL A 55 22.39 -10.42 9.44
C VAL A 55 23.81 -10.60 8.92
N CYS A 56 24.17 -9.83 7.91
CA CYS A 56 25.47 -9.89 7.25
C CYS A 56 26.10 -8.51 7.24
N GLN A 57 27.42 -8.47 7.45
CA GLN A 57 28.23 -7.28 7.24
C GLN A 57 28.93 -7.36 5.88
N SER A 58 29.03 -6.25 5.17
CA SER A 58 29.80 -6.17 3.93
C SER A 58 31.29 -6.38 4.21
N VAL A 59 31.93 -7.22 3.39
CA VAL A 59 33.38 -7.48 3.46
C VAL A 59 34.20 -6.33 2.85
N GLU A 60 33.58 -5.48 2.03
CA GLU A 60 34.23 -4.37 1.33
C GLU A 60 34.08 -3.05 2.10
N ASN A 61 32.92 -2.85 2.74
CA ASN A 61 32.63 -1.66 3.52
C ASN A 61 31.97 -2.05 4.87
N PRO A 62 32.71 -2.03 5.99
CA PRO A 62 32.20 -2.43 7.30
C PRO A 62 31.03 -1.58 7.85
N SER A 63 30.73 -0.42 7.28
CA SER A 63 29.53 0.38 7.64
C SER A 63 28.24 -0.17 7.02
N GLN A 64 28.36 -0.99 5.97
CA GLN A 64 27.23 -1.52 5.21
C GLN A 64 26.89 -2.93 5.67
N TRP A 65 25.59 -3.13 5.93
CA TRP A 65 25.02 -4.38 6.41
C TRP A 65 23.80 -4.75 5.59
N VAL A 66 23.46 -6.04 5.58
CA VAL A 66 22.20 -6.53 5.03
C VAL A 66 21.52 -7.45 6.02
N ILE A 67 20.23 -7.23 6.26
CA ILE A 67 19.36 -8.20 6.93
C ILE A 67 18.50 -8.85 5.85
N THR A 68 18.58 -10.18 5.74
CA THR A 68 17.65 -10.97 4.93
C THR A 68 16.61 -11.59 5.86
N SER A 69 15.35 -11.58 5.44
CA SER A 69 14.24 -12.15 6.20
C SER A 69 13.35 -12.95 5.25
N GLU A 70 13.10 -14.22 5.55
CA GLU A 70 12.28 -15.10 4.74
C GLU A 70 10.94 -15.40 5.41
N TRP A 71 9.87 -15.36 4.62
CA TRP A 71 8.50 -15.52 5.08
C TRP A 71 7.77 -16.53 4.20
N GLU A 72 6.91 -17.34 4.83
CA GLU A 72 6.10 -18.36 4.17
C GLU A 72 5.21 -17.74 3.09
N THR A 73 4.64 -16.56 3.38
CA THR A 73 3.86 -15.75 2.46
C THR A 73 4.02 -14.25 2.79
N ALA A 74 3.65 -13.36 1.87
CA ALA A 74 3.69 -11.92 2.10
C ALA A 74 2.72 -11.38 3.18
N PRO A 75 1.46 -11.88 3.33
CA PRO A 75 0.49 -11.25 4.22
C PRO A 75 0.89 -11.14 5.70
N PRO A 76 1.49 -12.15 6.35
CA PRO A 76 1.91 -12.02 7.75
C PRO A 76 2.96 -10.93 7.96
N TYR A 77 3.96 -10.85 7.07
CA TYR A 77 4.93 -9.76 7.10
C TYR A 77 4.27 -8.39 6.90
N LEU A 78 3.36 -8.26 5.92
CA LEU A 78 2.67 -7.00 5.64
C LEU A 78 1.78 -6.58 6.82
N ALA A 79 1.14 -7.52 7.51
CA ALA A 79 0.39 -7.22 8.72
C ALA A 79 1.31 -6.71 9.84
N TRP A 80 2.45 -7.36 10.04
CA TRP A 80 3.41 -6.94 11.07
C TRP A 80 4.08 -5.59 10.76
N VAL A 81 4.68 -5.42 9.59
CA VAL A 81 5.49 -4.22 9.24
C VAL A 81 4.67 -2.92 9.28
N ASN A 82 3.35 -3.03 9.13
CA ASN A 82 2.42 -1.89 9.19
C ASN A 82 1.79 -1.70 10.59
N SER A 83 2.16 -2.48 11.60
CA SER A 83 1.60 -2.38 12.95
C SER A 83 2.44 -1.49 13.88
N ASP A 84 1.83 -0.99 14.94
CA ASP A 84 2.55 -0.28 16.02
C ASP A 84 3.57 -1.20 16.73
N ASP A 85 3.34 -2.52 16.75
CA ASP A 85 4.30 -3.49 17.29
C ASP A 85 5.62 -3.51 16.50
N HIS A 86 5.55 -3.33 15.18
CA HIS A 86 6.76 -3.19 14.36
C HIS A 86 7.57 -1.96 14.76
N LEU A 87 6.90 -0.80 14.95
CA LEU A 87 7.56 0.44 15.37
C LEU A 87 8.35 0.25 16.66
N GLU A 88 7.72 -0.33 17.69
CA GLU A 88 8.39 -0.58 18.97
C GLU A 88 9.53 -1.60 18.83
N THR A 89 9.32 -2.63 18.01
CA THR A 89 10.30 -3.69 17.80
C THR A 89 11.57 -3.19 17.09
N VAL A 90 11.46 -2.29 16.11
CA VAL A 90 12.62 -1.80 15.35
C VAL A 90 13.23 -0.51 15.89
N ARG A 91 12.58 0.18 16.84
CA ARG A 91 13.03 1.46 17.42
C ARG A 91 14.50 1.43 17.86
N PRO A 92 15.02 0.38 18.55
CA PRO A 92 16.44 0.36 18.96
C PRO A 92 17.41 0.35 17.78
N LEU A 93 17.08 -0.38 16.70
CA LEU A 93 17.90 -0.43 15.48
C LEU A 93 17.97 0.93 14.81
N GLN A 94 16.85 1.67 14.75
CA GLN A 94 16.78 2.94 14.04
C GLN A 94 17.79 3.98 14.51
N ARG A 95 18.18 3.96 15.79
CA ARG A 95 19.18 4.86 16.36
C ARG A 95 20.59 4.65 15.81
N CYS A 96 20.87 3.46 15.30
CA CYS A 96 22.18 3.10 14.76
C CYS A 96 22.28 3.38 13.25
N VAL A 97 21.15 3.63 12.58
CA VAL A 97 21.03 3.54 11.13
C VAL A 97 20.99 4.93 10.50
N LYS A 98 22.00 5.23 9.69
CA LYS A 98 22.07 6.43 8.86
C LYS A 98 21.14 6.31 7.65
N GLU A 99 21.15 5.17 6.97
CA GLU A 99 20.28 4.91 5.82
C GLU A 99 19.73 3.47 5.85
N LEU A 100 18.44 3.33 5.55
CA LEU A 100 17.75 2.05 5.48
C LEU A 100 16.99 1.95 4.17
N ARG A 101 17.24 0.90 3.40
CA ARG A 101 16.46 0.57 2.21
C ARG A 101 15.83 -0.80 2.35
N SER A 102 14.50 -0.86 2.33
CA SER A 102 13.73 -2.10 2.35
C SER A 102 13.33 -2.51 0.94
N MET A 103 13.63 -3.76 0.58
CA MET A 103 13.27 -4.36 -0.70
C MET A 103 12.59 -5.70 -0.45
N ARG A 104 11.67 -6.08 -1.34
CA ARG A 104 10.83 -7.28 -1.19
C ARG A 104 10.78 -8.04 -2.49
N TYR A 105 10.91 -9.36 -2.41
CA TYR A 105 11.02 -10.24 -3.56
C TYR A 105 10.21 -11.52 -3.35
N GLY A 106 9.47 -11.96 -4.37
CA GLY A 106 8.98 -13.33 -4.43
C GLY A 106 10.13 -14.28 -4.80
N ILE A 107 10.20 -15.44 -4.18
CA ILE A 107 11.25 -16.43 -4.48
C ILE A 107 10.82 -17.24 -5.71
N VAL A 108 11.48 -17.04 -6.85
CA VAL A 108 11.11 -17.69 -8.12
C VAL A 108 11.76 -19.07 -8.29
N ARG A 109 13.06 -19.19 -7.98
CA ARG A 109 13.83 -20.44 -8.07
C ARG A 109 14.82 -20.51 -6.92
N GLU A 110 15.14 -21.72 -6.51
CA GLU A 110 16.17 -22.01 -5.50
C GLU A 110 17.04 -23.17 -5.98
N THR A 111 18.28 -23.22 -5.50
CA THR A 111 19.23 -24.30 -5.78
C THR A 111 19.74 -24.85 -4.46
N GLY A 112 19.94 -26.17 -4.36
CA GLY A 112 20.55 -26.80 -3.18
C GLY A 112 19.60 -27.01 -1.99
N VAL A 113 18.32 -27.34 -2.24
CA VAL A 113 17.34 -27.56 -1.17
C VAL A 113 17.22 -29.06 -0.85
N ASP A 114 17.93 -29.53 0.18
CA ASP A 114 17.86 -30.94 0.64
C ASP A 114 16.62 -31.23 1.52
N ARG A 115 15.84 -30.20 1.92
CA ARG A 115 14.68 -30.36 2.80
C ARG A 115 13.46 -29.55 2.33
N PRO A 116 12.23 -30.08 2.48
CA PRO A 116 11.02 -29.31 2.22
C PRO A 116 10.99 -28.06 3.10
N ARG A 117 10.77 -26.89 2.50
CA ARG A 117 10.49 -25.63 3.20
C ARG A 117 9.00 -25.33 3.14
N ALA A 118 8.48 -24.69 4.18
CA ALA A 118 7.10 -24.18 4.18
C ALA A 118 6.93 -23.08 3.14
N GLY A 119 5.74 -22.98 2.53
CA GLY A 119 5.44 -22.01 1.48
C GLY A 119 5.93 -22.40 0.09
N ALA A 120 5.17 -22.01 -0.93
CA ALA A 120 5.47 -22.33 -2.33
C ALA A 120 6.46 -21.34 -2.94
N LEU A 121 7.17 -21.74 -3.99
CA LEU A 121 7.87 -20.79 -4.86
C LEU A 121 6.86 -20.04 -5.73
N GLN A 122 7.24 -18.83 -6.17
CA GLN A 122 6.50 -18.13 -7.20
C GLN A 122 6.50 -18.97 -8.48
N SER A 123 5.31 -19.31 -8.96
CA SER A 123 5.12 -20.28 -10.05
C SER A 123 5.72 -19.80 -11.37
N ALA A 124 5.51 -18.53 -11.71
CA ALA A 124 5.97 -17.90 -12.95
C ALA A 124 6.56 -16.50 -12.68
N PRO A 125 7.55 -16.05 -13.48
CA PRO A 125 7.96 -14.65 -13.51
C PRO A 125 6.76 -13.74 -13.78
N ARG A 126 6.73 -12.58 -13.14
CA ARG A 126 5.69 -11.57 -13.37
C ARG A 126 6.24 -10.47 -14.26
N GLU A 127 5.43 -10.05 -15.24
CA GLU A 127 5.66 -8.83 -15.99
C GLU A 127 4.98 -7.69 -15.22
N GLY A 128 5.71 -6.61 -14.96
CA GLY A 128 5.21 -5.41 -14.30
C GLY A 128 5.25 -4.21 -15.22
N ASP A 129 4.50 -3.19 -14.89
CA ASP A 129 4.42 -1.92 -15.65
C ASP A 129 5.50 -0.90 -15.25
N GLY A 130 6.45 -1.29 -14.39
CA GLY A 130 7.51 -0.42 -13.88
C GLY A 130 7.04 0.65 -12.87
N VAL A 131 5.78 0.61 -12.45
CA VAL A 131 5.19 1.63 -11.56
C VAL A 131 5.02 1.07 -10.14
N ILE A 132 5.74 1.67 -9.19
CA ILE A 132 5.54 1.48 -7.77
C ILE A 132 4.33 2.29 -7.31
N ARG A 133 3.40 1.63 -6.62
CA ARG A 133 2.19 2.23 -6.07
C ARG A 133 2.31 2.29 -4.56
N HIS A 134 1.89 3.39 -3.96
CA HIS A 134 1.82 3.51 -2.51
C HIS A 134 0.65 4.39 -2.11
N ALA A 135 0.14 4.21 -0.90
CA ALA A 135 -0.86 5.09 -0.34
C ALA A 135 -0.48 5.49 1.08
N LEU A 136 -0.90 6.68 1.48
CA LEU A 136 -0.82 7.19 2.84
C LEU A 136 -2.24 7.53 3.29
N THR A 137 -2.58 7.22 4.53
CA THR A 137 -3.83 7.66 5.15
C THR A 137 -3.56 8.44 6.43
N PHE A 138 -4.40 9.44 6.69
CA PHE A 138 -4.41 10.18 7.94
C PHE A 138 -5.84 10.66 8.23
N THR A 139 -6.11 10.94 9.50
CA THR A 139 -7.41 11.41 9.96
C THR A 139 -7.32 12.88 10.34
N VAL A 140 -8.32 13.66 9.94
CA VAL A 140 -8.47 15.07 10.31
C VAL A 140 -9.51 15.23 11.42
N LYS A 141 -9.40 16.30 12.20
CA LYS A 141 -10.34 16.63 13.26
C LYS A 141 -11.74 16.79 12.68
N PRO A 142 -12.79 16.21 13.29
CA PRO A 142 -14.16 16.39 12.84
C PRO A 142 -14.53 17.88 12.69
N GLY A 143 -15.17 18.24 11.58
CA GLY A 143 -15.54 19.62 11.24
C GLY A 143 -14.46 20.41 10.48
N SER A 144 -13.27 19.84 10.26
CA SER A 144 -12.20 20.47 9.47
C SER A 144 -12.11 19.98 8.02
N GLU A 145 -12.97 19.04 7.63
CA GLU A 145 -12.92 18.29 6.36
C GLU A 145 -12.90 19.23 5.16
N SER A 146 -13.86 20.16 5.07
CA SER A 146 -13.94 21.11 3.97
C SER A 146 -12.71 22.01 3.87
N LYS A 147 -12.15 22.42 5.02
CA LYS A 147 -10.96 23.27 5.04
C LYS A 147 -9.72 22.52 4.58
N VAL A 148 -9.55 21.28 5.03
CA VAL A 148 -8.45 20.43 4.61
C VAL A 148 -8.56 20.07 3.13
N ALA A 149 -9.77 19.77 2.64
CA ALA A 149 -9.99 19.51 1.22
C ALA A 149 -9.60 20.73 0.35
N GLU A 150 -9.96 21.94 0.76
CA GLU A 150 -9.56 23.20 0.09
C GLU A 150 -8.02 23.33 0.01
N ILE A 151 -7.34 23.14 1.14
CA ILE A 151 -5.87 23.22 1.22
C ILE A 151 -5.21 22.17 0.31
N LEU A 152 -5.68 20.92 0.36
CA LEU A 152 -5.12 19.82 -0.41
C LEU A 152 -5.40 19.91 -1.92
N ALA A 153 -6.51 20.55 -2.31
CA ALA A 153 -6.85 20.81 -3.71
C ALA A 153 -6.02 21.96 -4.30
N GLY A 154 -5.79 23.02 -3.52
CA GLY A 154 -5.32 24.32 -4.04
C GLY A 154 -3.83 24.49 -4.30
N TYR A 155 -2.98 23.52 -3.94
CA TYR A 155 -1.54 23.69 -4.04
C TYR A 155 -0.95 23.32 -5.41
N ALA A 156 0.16 23.98 -5.75
CA ALA A 156 0.88 23.75 -7.00
C ALA A 156 1.43 22.31 -7.07
N PRO A 157 1.33 21.62 -8.22
CA PRO A 157 1.92 20.30 -8.38
C PRO A 157 3.45 20.36 -8.14
N PRO A 158 4.02 19.41 -7.36
CA PRO A 158 5.45 19.35 -7.18
C PRO A 158 6.17 18.99 -8.50
N GLU A 159 7.45 19.33 -8.62
CA GLU A 159 8.30 18.86 -9.69
C GLU A 159 8.32 17.31 -9.70
N SER A 160 7.88 16.74 -10.82
CA SER A 160 7.71 15.29 -10.93
C SER A 160 9.00 14.52 -11.18
N ARG A 161 10.03 15.18 -11.74
CA ARG A 161 11.28 14.53 -12.14
C ARG A 161 12.26 14.60 -10.97
N VAL A 162 12.64 13.43 -10.46
CA VAL A 162 13.53 13.32 -9.32
C VAL A 162 14.98 13.23 -9.79
N ASP A 163 15.22 12.35 -10.77
CA ASP A 163 16.52 12.13 -11.39
C ASP A 163 16.35 11.54 -12.81
N ALA A 164 17.36 10.82 -13.32
CA ALA A 164 17.32 10.20 -14.64
C ALA A 164 16.42 8.96 -14.73
N ALA A 165 16.19 8.25 -13.62
CA ALA A 165 15.47 6.98 -13.55
C ALA A 165 14.22 7.03 -12.67
N THR A 166 14.02 8.11 -11.89
CA THR A 166 12.93 8.24 -10.93
C THR A 166 12.01 9.41 -11.28
N ARG A 167 10.70 9.13 -11.33
CA ARG A 167 9.65 10.10 -11.64
C ARG A 167 8.37 9.83 -10.85
N LEU A 168 7.80 10.87 -10.25
CA LEU A 168 6.42 10.85 -9.74
C LEU A 168 5.46 10.89 -10.94
N ARG A 169 4.69 9.82 -11.15
CA ARG A 169 3.76 9.70 -12.29
C ARG A 169 2.39 10.30 -11.99
N ARG A 170 1.84 10.02 -10.82
CA ARG A 170 0.50 10.47 -10.42
C ARG A 170 0.39 10.62 -8.92
N THR A 171 -0.35 11.62 -8.47
CA THR A 171 -0.75 11.77 -7.07
C THR A 171 -2.23 12.09 -7.03
N THR A 172 -3.00 11.24 -6.34
CA THR A 172 -4.45 11.40 -6.22
C THR A 172 -4.81 11.44 -4.74
N LEU A 173 -5.62 12.42 -4.32
CA LEU A 173 -6.11 12.50 -2.94
C LEU A 173 -7.62 12.35 -2.91
N PHE A 174 -8.08 11.54 -1.97
CA PHE A 174 -9.48 11.27 -1.71
C PHE A 174 -9.82 11.53 -0.25
N MET A 175 -11.10 11.83 0.03
CA MET A 175 -11.64 12.00 1.36
C MET A 175 -12.89 11.14 1.56
N HIS A 176 -12.98 10.45 2.70
CA HIS A 176 -14.18 9.75 3.16
C HIS A 176 -14.43 10.11 4.62
N GLY A 177 -15.53 10.80 4.91
CA GLY A 177 -15.72 11.45 6.21
C GLY A 177 -14.52 12.34 6.54
N ASN A 178 -13.89 12.11 7.69
CA ASN A 178 -12.67 12.80 8.12
C ASN A 178 -11.37 12.05 7.79
N ARG A 179 -11.41 11.00 6.96
CA ARG A 179 -10.24 10.23 6.55
C ARG A 179 -9.77 10.67 5.18
N VAL A 180 -8.49 11.03 5.09
CA VAL A 180 -7.82 11.33 3.82
C VAL A 180 -7.00 10.11 3.39
N VAL A 181 -7.02 9.82 2.09
CA VAL A 181 -6.13 8.85 1.44
C VAL A 181 -5.42 9.52 0.28
N ARG A 182 -4.09 9.55 0.34
CA ARG A 182 -3.21 10.03 -0.72
C ARG A 182 -2.55 8.83 -1.39
N THR A 183 -2.84 8.62 -2.68
CA THR A 183 -2.17 7.61 -3.49
C THR A 183 -1.07 8.26 -4.32
N VAL A 184 0.05 7.57 -4.46
CA VAL A 184 1.20 7.98 -5.28
C VAL A 184 1.60 6.84 -6.20
N GLU A 185 1.88 7.20 -7.45
CA GLU A 185 2.43 6.31 -8.46
C GLU A 185 3.81 6.85 -8.85
N VAL A 186 4.83 6.01 -8.73
CA VAL A 186 6.23 6.38 -8.96
C VAL A 186 6.86 5.36 -9.89
N GLU A 187 7.59 5.85 -10.88
CA GLU A 187 8.54 5.05 -11.62
C GLU A 187 9.93 5.24 -11.00
N GLY A 188 10.70 4.17 -10.86
CA GLY A 188 12.01 4.19 -10.21
C GLY A 188 11.93 4.01 -8.70
N ASP A 189 12.63 4.84 -7.93
CA ASP A 189 12.74 4.67 -6.47
C ASP A 189 11.69 5.49 -5.69
N LEU A 190 10.78 4.80 -5.01
CA LEU A 190 9.73 5.40 -4.19
C LEU A 190 10.29 6.29 -3.07
N THR A 191 11.35 5.86 -2.39
CA THR A 191 11.94 6.61 -1.26
C THR A 191 12.59 7.89 -1.75
N ALA A 192 13.32 7.82 -2.86
CA ALA A 192 13.90 9.00 -3.51
C ALA A 192 12.80 9.98 -3.96
N ALA A 193 11.72 9.48 -4.56
CA ALA A 193 10.59 10.32 -4.98
C ALA A 193 9.89 10.99 -3.80
N LEU A 194 9.55 10.26 -2.74
CA LEU A 194 8.91 10.84 -1.55
C LEU A 194 9.81 11.87 -0.86
N ARG A 195 11.12 11.60 -0.78
CA ARG A 195 12.11 12.54 -0.21
C ARG A 195 12.29 13.79 -1.07
N HIS A 196 12.22 13.66 -2.39
CA HIS A 196 12.30 14.79 -3.31
C HIS A 196 11.05 15.68 -3.14
N VAL A 197 9.86 15.08 -3.21
CA VAL A 197 8.57 15.79 -3.05
C VAL A 197 8.47 16.47 -1.69
N SER A 198 8.88 15.82 -0.60
CA SER A 198 8.76 16.39 0.76
C SER A 198 9.63 17.62 1.00
N ARG A 199 10.69 17.83 0.20
CA ARG A 199 11.59 18.99 0.32
C ARG A 199 11.10 20.22 -0.43
N GLN A 200 10.10 20.07 -1.30
CA GLN A 200 9.63 21.16 -2.15
C GLN A 200 8.79 22.17 -1.35
N PRO A 201 9.00 23.50 -1.54
CA PRO A 201 8.34 24.54 -0.75
C PRO A 201 6.80 24.46 -0.75
N GLU A 202 6.20 24.19 -1.90
CA GLU A 202 4.76 24.06 -2.09
C GLU A 202 4.17 22.88 -1.31
N VAL A 203 4.91 21.77 -1.21
CA VAL A 203 4.50 20.61 -0.41
C VAL A 203 4.64 20.93 1.06
N ARG A 204 5.78 21.53 1.48
CA ARG A 204 5.99 21.93 2.88
C ARG A 204 4.91 22.89 3.37
N ALA A 205 4.58 23.91 2.59
CA ALA A 205 3.54 24.88 2.93
C ALA A 205 2.16 24.21 3.15
N VAL A 206 1.83 23.21 2.33
CA VAL A 206 0.58 22.44 2.47
C VAL A 206 0.60 21.56 3.70
N GLU A 207 1.68 20.83 3.93
CA GLU A 207 1.80 19.96 5.10
C GLU A 207 1.76 20.80 6.41
N GLU A 208 2.40 21.97 6.43
CA GLU A 208 2.31 22.93 7.54
C GLU A 208 0.89 23.48 7.73
N ALA A 209 0.20 23.83 6.64
CA ALA A 209 -1.16 24.35 6.68
C ALA A 209 -2.20 23.33 7.19
N ILE A 210 -2.01 22.03 6.94
CA ILE A 210 -2.93 20.99 7.43
C ILE A 210 -2.67 20.57 8.88
N ASN A 211 -1.48 20.80 9.42
CA ASN A 211 -1.09 20.33 10.77
C ASN A 211 -2.11 20.69 11.88
N PRO A 212 -2.66 21.91 11.98
CA PRO A 212 -3.64 22.24 13.01
C PRO A 212 -4.92 21.40 12.97
N TYR A 213 -5.22 20.81 11.80
CA TYR A 213 -6.43 20.05 11.54
C TYR A 213 -6.23 18.53 11.65
N LEU A 214 -5.02 18.03 11.89
CA LEU A 214 -4.78 16.59 12.05
C LEU A 214 -5.21 16.11 13.44
N GLU A 215 -5.79 14.91 13.54
CA GLU A 215 -6.05 14.29 14.86
C GLU A 215 -4.76 13.89 15.58
N GLN A 216 -3.72 13.56 14.80
CA GLN A 216 -2.41 13.20 15.31
C GLN A 216 -1.42 14.30 14.93
N ASP A 217 -0.88 14.96 15.95
CA ASP A 217 0.19 15.93 15.77
C ASP A 217 1.43 15.24 15.20
N ARG A 218 2.10 15.92 14.27
CA ARG A 218 3.36 15.47 13.68
C ARG A 218 4.23 16.65 13.35
N ASP A 219 5.53 16.42 13.41
CA ASP A 219 6.54 17.36 12.95
C ASP A 219 7.33 16.70 11.81
N LEU A 220 7.09 17.15 10.58
CA LEU A 220 7.81 16.61 9.43
C LEU A 220 9.25 17.15 9.29
N THR A 221 9.63 18.13 10.13
CA THR A 221 11.00 18.66 10.20
C THR A 221 11.90 17.83 11.12
N ASP A 222 11.30 17.13 12.09
CA ASP A 222 11.98 16.12 12.91
C ASP A 222 12.02 14.76 12.19
N PRO A 223 13.21 14.20 11.89
CA PRO A 223 13.33 12.92 11.22
C PRO A 223 12.65 11.74 11.94
N GLU A 224 12.62 11.73 13.28
CA GLU A 224 11.99 10.66 14.05
C GLU A 224 10.46 10.75 13.95
N SER A 225 9.89 11.93 14.20
CA SER A 225 8.45 12.20 14.06
C SER A 225 7.97 11.95 12.63
N ALA A 226 8.70 12.42 11.61
CA ALA A 226 8.38 12.17 10.22
C ALA A 226 8.34 10.66 9.90
N ARG A 227 9.34 9.89 10.34
CA ARG A 227 9.40 8.44 10.13
C ARG A 227 8.22 7.73 10.80
N ASN A 228 7.93 8.07 12.06
CA ASN A 228 6.81 7.50 12.80
C ASN A 228 5.48 7.79 12.11
N PHE A 229 5.29 9.03 11.63
CA PHE A 229 4.13 9.40 10.82
C PHE A 229 4.04 8.53 9.56
N PHE A 230 5.11 8.40 8.77
CA PHE A 230 5.05 7.61 7.53
C PHE A 230 4.75 6.14 7.79
N ILE A 231 5.30 5.54 8.85
CA ILE A 231 5.01 4.14 9.19
C ILE A 231 3.55 3.96 9.63
N ARG A 232 2.99 4.91 10.40
CA ARG A 232 1.58 4.90 10.82
C ARG A 232 0.62 5.22 9.69
N ALA A 233 1.02 6.08 8.77
CA ALA A 233 0.19 6.50 7.64
C ALA A 233 0.26 5.53 6.46
N ALA A 234 1.34 4.74 6.35
CA ALA A 234 1.56 3.86 5.21
C ALA A 234 0.44 2.83 5.04
N MET A 235 -0.05 2.76 3.80
CA MET A 235 -0.97 1.76 3.28
C MET A 235 -0.35 1.16 2.02
N PRO A 236 0.52 0.15 2.14
CA PRO A 236 1.11 -0.47 0.97
C PRO A 236 0.06 -1.20 0.10
N PRO A 237 0.29 -1.31 -1.21
CA PRO A 237 -0.56 -2.13 -2.06
C PRO A 237 -0.35 -3.61 -1.70
N VAL A 238 -1.44 -4.32 -1.52
CA VAL A 238 -1.45 -5.79 -1.37
C VAL A 238 -1.89 -6.49 -2.65
N HIS A 239 -2.48 -5.74 -3.58
CA HIS A 239 -2.88 -6.23 -4.89
C HIS A 239 -2.91 -5.10 -5.91
N HIS A 240 -2.50 -5.39 -7.14
CA HIS A 240 -2.67 -4.56 -8.30
C HIS A 240 -2.96 -5.43 -9.52
N VAL A 241 -3.92 -5.01 -10.34
CA VAL A 241 -4.17 -5.59 -11.65
C VAL A 241 -4.55 -4.51 -12.65
N ALA A 242 -4.11 -4.66 -13.89
CA ALA A 242 -4.48 -3.80 -15.00
C ALA A 242 -4.71 -4.64 -16.25
N ARG A 243 -5.81 -4.39 -16.97
CA ARG A 243 -6.05 -4.98 -18.29
C ARG A 243 -4.94 -4.55 -19.25
N GLY A 244 -4.42 -5.48 -20.04
CA GLY A 244 -3.47 -5.19 -21.11
C GLY A 244 -4.14 -4.48 -22.29
N GLY A 245 -3.32 -3.95 -23.19
CA GLY A 245 -3.77 -3.20 -24.36
C GLY A 245 -3.82 -1.69 -24.13
N PRO A 246 -4.31 -0.92 -25.12
CA PRO A 246 -4.39 0.53 -25.03
C PRO A 246 -5.35 0.98 -23.91
N GLU A 247 -4.93 1.98 -23.14
CA GLU A 247 -5.76 2.59 -22.09
C GLU A 247 -6.93 3.35 -22.73
N PRO A 248 -8.20 3.08 -22.35
CA PRO A 248 -9.34 3.87 -22.79
C PRO A 248 -9.20 5.35 -22.37
N GLY A 249 -9.62 6.27 -23.24
CA GLY A 249 -9.49 7.71 -22.98
C GLY A 249 -10.48 8.28 -21.96
N ASP A 250 -11.52 7.51 -21.61
CA ASP A 250 -12.66 7.90 -20.77
C ASP A 250 -12.64 7.26 -19.36
N LEU A 251 -11.47 6.79 -18.92
CA LEU A 251 -11.32 6.22 -17.58
C LEU A 251 -11.48 7.27 -16.48
N ARG A 252 -12.36 6.97 -15.53
CA ARG A 252 -12.53 7.73 -14.29
C ARG A 252 -11.85 6.98 -13.15
N ARG A 253 -11.16 7.73 -12.30
CA ARG A 253 -10.48 7.17 -11.13
C ARG A 253 -11.36 7.35 -9.89
N GLU A 254 -11.71 6.24 -9.28
CA GLU A 254 -12.53 6.19 -8.07
C GLU A 254 -11.77 5.48 -6.95
N ALA A 255 -11.98 5.92 -5.72
CA ALA A 255 -11.51 5.23 -4.53
C ALA A 255 -12.71 4.79 -3.69
N LEU A 256 -12.67 3.55 -3.21
CA LEU A 256 -13.69 2.95 -2.36
C LEU A 256 -13.07 2.58 -1.02
N TYR A 257 -13.61 3.14 0.06
CA TYR A 257 -13.22 2.88 1.44
C TYR A 257 -14.07 1.73 2.01
N TYR A 258 -13.38 0.69 2.48
CA TYR A 258 -13.98 -0.49 3.09
C TYR A 258 -13.41 -0.70 4.49
N PRO A 259 -14.11 -0.24 5.55
CA PRO A 259 -13.77 -0.60 6.91
C PRO A 259 -14.11 -2.07 7.09
N ALA A 260 -13.11 -2.88 7.42
CA ALA A 260 -13.31 -4.27 7.79
C ALA A 260 -13.72 -4.37 9.26
N LYS A 261 -14.41 -5.46 9.62
CA LYS A 261 -14.52 -5.85 11.02
C LYS A 261 -13.14 -6.12 11.60
N GLN A 262 -13.01 -6.01 12.92
CA GLN A 262 -11.74 -6.20 13.60
C GLN A 262 -11.03 -7.50 13.19
N GLY A 263 -9.78 -7.39 12.74
CA GLY A 263 -8.93 -8.49 12.27
C GLY A 263 -9.28 -9.05 10.88
N CYS A 264 -10.26 -8.47 10.17
CA CYS A 264 -10.72 -8.96 8.88
C CYS A 264 -10.10 -8.21 7.68
N GLY A 265 -9.34 -7.13 7.88
CA GLY A 265 -8.82 -6.31 6.78
C GLY A 265 -8.04 -7.08 5.71
N MET A 266 -7.15 -7.99 6.12
CA MET A 266 -6.39 -8.82 5.17
C MET A 266 -7.27 -9.80 4.39
N ALA A 267 -8.30 -10.37 5.04
CA ALA A 267 -9.24 -11.26 4.39
C ALA A 267 -10.14 -10.51 3.40
N LEU A 268 -10.55 -9.28 3.75
CA LEU A 268 -11.31 -8.39 2.89
C LEU A 268 -10.50 -7.96 1.66
N ALA A 269 -9.25 -7.56 1.86
CA ALA A 269 -8.35 -7.21 0.74
C ALA A 269 -8.11 -8.41 -0.19
N ARG A 270 -7.96 -9.63 0.36
CA ARG A 270 -7.85 -10.86 -0.43
C ARG A 270 -9.12 -11.17 -1.23
N LEU A 271 -10.30 -10.92 -0.65
CA LEU A 271 -11.57 -11.07 -1.38
C LEU A 271 -11.57 -10.14 -2.59
N LEU A 272 -11.29 -8.85 -2.38
CA LEU A 272 -11.28 -7.83 -3.44
C LEU A 272 -10.25 -8.14 -4.53
N ALA A 273 -9.04 -8.57 -4.16
CA ALA A 273 -8.00 -8.97 -5.10
C ALA A 273 -8.47 -10.06 -6.08
N ARG A 274 -9.20 -11.08 -5.58
CA ARG A 274 -9.77 -12.13 -6.45
C ARG A 274 -10.86 -11.59 -7.38
N GLN A 275 -11.61 -10.57 -6.94
CA GLN A 275 -12.61 -9.93 -7.81
C GLN A 275 -11.96 -9.09 -8.89
N ASP A 276 -10.88 -8.41 -8.55
CA ASP A 276 -10.11 -7.60 -9.46
C ASP A 276 -9.46 -8.44 -10.56
N GLU A 277 -8.89 -9.60 -10.21
CA GLU A 277 -8.37 -10.55 -11.20
C GLU A 277 -9.46 -11.08 -12.12
N ALA A 278 -10.64 -11.43 -11.57
CA ALA A 278 -11.77 -11.87 -12.37
C ALA A 278 -12.28 -10.76 -13.30
N ALA A 279 -12.35 -9.51 -12.81
CA ALA A 279 -12.75 -8.34 -13.58
C ALA A 279 -11.76 -8.03 -14.71
N ALA A 280 -10.45 -8.11 -14.46
CA ALA A 280 -9.43 -7.90 -15.48
C ALA A 280 -9.45 -8.98 -16.57
N ALA A 281 -9.81 -10.21 -16.21
CA ALA A 281 -9.94 -11.34 -17.14
C ALA A 281 -11.22 -11.29 -17.99
N ASP A 282 -12.25 -10.54 -17.57
CA ASP A 282 -13.52 -10.40 -18.29
C ASP A 282 -13.52 -9.19 -19.22
N PRO A 283 -13.56 -9.34 -20.56
CA PRO A 283 -13.65 -8.23 -21.52
C PRO A 283 -14.83 -7.27 -21.31
N ALA A 284 -15.92 -7.74 -20.71
CA ALA A 284 -17.11 -6.92 -20.46
C ALA A 284 -17.01 -6.09 -19.18
N SER A 285 -16.02 -6.35 -18.32
CA SER A 285 -15.85 -5.61 -17.07
C SER A 285 -15.50 -4.13 -17.34
N PRO A 286 -16.23 -3.19 -16.72
CA PRO A 286 -15.92 -1.76 -16.84
C PRO A 286 -14.66 -1.37 -16.06
N VAL A 287 -14.22 -2.19 -15.09
CA VAL A 287 -13.00 -1.96 -14.32
C VAL A 287 -11.79 -2.30 -15.19
N HIS A 288 -11.03 -1.29 -15.56
CA HIS A 288 -9.82 -1.44 -16.37
C HIS A 288 -8.58 -1.69 -15.50
N ARG A 289 -8.52 -1.03 -14.34
CA ARG A 289 -7.40 -1.12 -13.39
C ARG A 289 -7.95 -1.16 -11.98
N SER A 290 -7.31 -1.95 -11.11
CA SER A 290 -7.58 -1.93 -9.67
C SER A 290 -6.29 -2.03 -8.87
N THR A 291 -6.24 -1.30 -7.75
CA THR A 291 -5.20 -1.43 -6.73
C THR A 291 -5.86 -1.50 -5.36
N VAL A 292 -5.55 -2.53 -4.58
CA VAL A 292 -6.03 -2.68 -3.21
C VAL A 292 -4.90 -2.31 -2.27
N PHE A 293 -5.12 -1.27 -1.48
CA PHE A 293 -4.27 -0.86 -0.37
C PHE A 293 -4.89 -1.34 0.94
N GLN A 294 -4.06 -1.78 1.87
CA GLN A 294 -4.55 -2.28 3.15
C GLN A 294 -3.61 -1.89 4.28
N ARG A 295 -4.21 -1.52 5.41
CA ARG A 295 -3.55 -1.33 6.70
C ARG A 295 -4.55 -1.72 7.79
N GLU A 296 -4.16 -2.63 8.69
CA GLU A 296 -5.05 -3.12 9.75
C GLU A 296 -6.43 -3.50 9.19
N ASP A 297 -7.50 -2.89 9.68
CA ASP A 297 -8.87 -3.12 9.20
C ASP A 297 -9.35 -2.06 8.20
N ILE A 298 -8.45 -1.21 7.71
CA ILE A 298 -8.75 -0.25 6.64
C ILE A 298 -8.32 -0.84 5.30
N VAL A 299 -9.27 -1.02 4.39
CA VAL A 299 -9.02 -1.43 3.01
C VAL A 299 -9.51 -0.33 2.07
N VAL A 300 -8.65 0.12 1.16
CA VAL A 300 -9.00 1.09 0.12
C VAL A 300 -8.76 0.44 -1.24
N ARG A 301 -9.78 0.42 -2.08
CA ARG A 301 -9.69 -0.06 -3.45
C ARG A 301 -9.75 1.12 -4.40
N LEU A 302 -8.66 1.36 -5.12
CA LEU A 302 -8.56 2.37 -6.17
C LEU A 302 -8.84 1.71 -7.51
N ILE A 303 -9.87 2.14 -8.23
CA ILE A 303 -10.23 1.62 -9.54
C ILE A 303 -10.14 2.72 -10.60
N ASP A 304 -9.63 2.36 -11.78
CA ASP A 304 -9.88 3.13 -12.99
C ASP A 304 -10.98 2.40 -13.77
N ILE A 305 -12.14 3.03 -13.88
CA ILE A 305 -13.37 2.45 -14.42
C ILE A 305 -13.85 3.23 -15.65
N GLN A 306 -14.35 2.51 -16.65
CA GLN A 306 -14.98 3.11 -17.83
C GLN A 306 -16.45 3.44 -17.54
N GLY A 307 -16.85 4.68 -17.83
CA GLY A 307 -18.22 5.15 -17.60
C GLY A 307 -18.52 5.48 -16.14
N ASP A 308 -19.80 5.45 -15.78
CA ASP A 308 -20.29 5.75 -14.43
C ASP A 308 -20.41 4.45 -13.60
N PRO A 309 -19.72 4.33 -12.44
CA PRO A 309 -19.83 3.16 -11.57
C PRO A 309 -21.26 2.88 -11.08
N GLU A 310 -22.16 3.87 -11.06
CA GLU A 310 -23.56 3.70 -10.69
C GLU A 310 -24.39 2.96 -11.75
N THR A 311 -23.88 2.88 -12.99
CA THR A 311 -24.56 2.14 -14.07
C THR A 311 -24.56 0.63 -13.79
N ASP A 312 -23.46 0.11 -13.21
CA ASP A 312 -23.37 -1.26 -12.73
C ASP A 312 -22.59 -1.31 -11.39
N PRO A 313 -23.27 -1.02 -10.26
CA PRO A 313 -22.63 -0.98 -8.95
C PRO A 313 -22.15 -2.38 -8.53
N VAL A 314 -22.74 -3.45 -9.04
CA VAL A 314 -22.36 -4.84 -8.69
C VAL A 314 -21.00 -5.17 -9.29
N MET A 315 -20.74 -4.76 -10.54
CA MET A 315 -19.43 -4.87 -11.16
C MET A 315 -18.42 -3.92 -10.55
N ALA A 316 -18.79 -2.65 -10.34
CA ALA A 316 -17.90 -1.66 -9.72
C ALA A 316 -17.42 -2.12 -8.34
N LEU A 317 -18.29 -2.72 -7.53
CA LEU A 317 -17.95 -3.27 -6.20
C LEU A 317 -17.32 -4.68 -6.22
N GLY A 318 -17.32 -5.37 -7.37
CA GLY A 318 -16.78 -6.73 -7.50
C GLY A 318 -17.64 -7.81 -6.80
N ILE A 319 -18.93 -7.58 -6.57
CA ILE A 319 -19.81 -8.46 -5.77
C ILE A 319 -20.74 -9.34 -6.62
N GLN A 320 -20.33 -9.69 -7.84
CA GLN A 320 -21.15 -10.48 -8.77
C GLN A 320 -21.59 -11.85 -8.18
N GLY A 321 -22.88 -11.99 -7.91
CA GLY A 321 -23.49 -13.21 -7.40
C GLY A 321 -23.55 -13.30 -5.87
N PRO A 322 -24.52 -14.07 -5.33
CA PRO A 322 -24.93 -14.00 -3.93
C PRO A 322 -23.82 -14.40 -2.95
N ARG A 323 -22.95 -15.35 -3.34
CA ARG A 323 -21.84 -15.80 -2.49
C ARG A 323 -20.84 -14.67 -2.23
N LYS A 324 -20.45 -13.92 -3.26
CA LYS A 324 -19.45 -12.85 -3.12
C LYS A 324 -19.98 -11.71 -2.27
N ALA A 325 -21.22 -11.30 -2.52
CA ALA A 325 -21.92 -10.28 -1.73
C ALA A 325 -22.04 -10.68 -0.26
N ALA A 326 -22.42 -11.93 0.03
CA ALA A 326 -22.52 -12.43 1.41
C ALA A 326 -21.16 -12.49 2.13
N VAL A 327 -20.08 -12.87 1.44
CA VAL A 327 -18.73 -12.86 2.03
C VAL A 327 -18.27 -11.43 2.31
N LEU A 328 -18.51 -10.49 1.38
CA LEU A 328 -18.21 -9.08 1.62
C LEU A 328 -18.95 -8.55 2.86
N ALA A 329 -20.27 -8.77 2.95
CA ALA A 329 -21.07 -8.32 4.09
C ALA A 329 -20.62 -8.94 5.44
N ARG A 330 -20.02 -10.14 5.41
CA ARG A 330 -19.47 -10.76 6.62
C ARG A 330 -18.16 -10.13 7.09
N LEU A 331 -17.32 -9.68 6.17
CA LEU A 331 -15.99 -9.11 6.44
C LEU A 331 -16.04 -7.58 6.67
N LEU A 332 -16.99 -6.90 6.04
CA LEU A 332 -17.16 -5.44 6.13
C LEU A 332 -17.80 -5.04 7.46
N ASP A 333 -17.30 -3.97 8.06
CA ASP A 333 -17.99 -3.23 9.10
C ASP A 333 -19.05 -2.31 8.45
N GLY A 334 -20.21 -2.89 8.17
CA GLY A 334 -21.32 -2.16 7.56
C GLY A 334 -21.92 -1.08 8.46
N GLU A 335 -21.77 -1.19 9.79
CA GLU A 335 -22.27 -0.16 10.72
C GLU A 335 -21.40 1.09 10.63
N ALA A 336 -20.07 0.93 10.66
CA ALA A 336 -19.12 2.03 10.48
C ALA A 336 -19.30 2.77 9.14
N LEU A 337 -19.76 2.06 8.10
CA LEU A 337 -20.04 2.63 6.78
C LEU A 337 -21.47 3.20 6.64
N GLY A 338 -22.37 2.95 7.60
CA GLY A 338 -23.78 3.32 7.51
C GLY A 338 -24.63 2.46 6.56
N VAL A 339 -24.15 1.25 6.23
CA VAL A 339 -24.76 0.28 5.30
C VAL A 339 -24.99 -1.06 6.00
N ALA A 340 -25.68 -1.04 7.14
CA ALA A 340 -26.02 -2.26 7.85
C ALA A 340 -26.99 -3.15 7.05
N GLY A 341 -26.85 -4.46 7.21
CA GLY A 341 -27.72 -5.48 6.61
C GLY A 341 -27.10 -6.26 5.45
N PRO A 342 -27.85 -7.20 4.86
CA PRO A 342 -27.35 -8.06 3.80
C PRO A 342 -27.25 -7.32 2.46
N LEU A 343 -26.33 -7.77 1.60
CA LEU A 343 -26.17 -7.29 0.23
C LEU A 343 -26.89 -8.27 -0.71
N THR A 344 -28.17 -8.04 -0.98
CA THR A 344 -29.05 -9.01 -1.66
C THR A 344 -29.46 -8.62 -3.08
N GLY A 345 -29.22 -7.38 -3.50
CA GLY A 345 -29.53 -6.94 -4.86
C GLY A 345 -28.91 -5.59 -5.25
N ALA A 346 -29.27 -5.11 -6.44
CA ALA A 346 -28.73 -3.88 -7.02
C ALA A 346 -28.96 -2.62 -6.16
N ARG A 347 -30.09 -2.55 -5.44
CA ARG A 347 -30.37 -1.43 -4.52
C ARG A 347 -29.36 -1.38 -3.37
N ASP A 348 -29.03 -2.53 -2.79
CA ASP A 348 -28.04 -2.62 -1.71
C ASP A 348 -26.63 -2.32 -2.23
N ALA A 349 -26.33 -2.74 -3.47
CA ALA A 349 -25.07 -2.42 -4.14
C ALA A 349 -24.92 -0.91 -4.38
N ASN A 350 -25.96 -0.23 -4.88
CA ASN A 350 -25.95 1.23 -5.03
C ASN A 350 -25.75 1.95 -3.70
N ARG A 351 -26.46 1.52 -2.65
CA ARG A 351 -26.29 2.08 -1.30
C ARG A 351 -24.85 1.88 -0.80
N LEU A 352 -24.29 0.68 -0.98
CA LEU A 352 -22.91 0.41 -0.60
C LEU A 352 -21.92 1.26 -1.40
N LEU A 353 -22.09 1.39 -2.71
CA LEU A 353 -21.24 2.20 -3.56
C LEU A 353 -21.23 3.67 -3.12
N ALA A 354 -22.41 4.26 -2.90
CA ALA A 354 -22.54 5.64 -2.46
C ALA A 354 -21.88 5.91 -1.10
N HIS A 355 -21.94 4.94 -0.17
CA HIS A 355 -21.36 5.07 1.16
C HIS A 355 -19.88 4.68 1.22
N ALA A 356 -19.39 3.81 0.34
CA ALA A 356 -17.98 3.44 0.23
C ALA A 356 -17.18 4.45 -0.59
N GLY A 357 -17.83 5.17 -1.51
CA GLY A 357 -17.20 6.16 -2.38
C GLY A 357 -16.44 7.23 -1.59
N MET A 358 -15.20 7.47 -1.98
CA MET A 358 -14.40 8.58 -1.45
C MET A 358 -14.47 9.76 -2.43
N ALA A 359 -14.71 10.96 -1.90
CA ALA A 359 -14.71 12.17 -2.70
C ALA A 359 -13.30 12.49 -3.21
N LEU A 360 -13.16 12.69 -4.53
CA LEU A 360 -11.90 13.12 -5.14
C LEU A 360 -11.61 14.57 -4.74
N ILE A 361 -10.47 14.81 -4.10
CA ILE A 361 -9.98 16.15 -3.77
C ILE A 361 -9.17 16.71 -4.95
N THR A 362 -8.25 15.91 -5.47
CA THR A 362 -7.37 16.30 -6.57
C THR A 362 -6.74 15.08 -7.21
N ASP A 363 -6.54 15.15 -8.52
CA ASP A 363 -5.83 14.15 -9.30
C ASP A 363 -4.77 14.83 -10.17
N ARG A 364 -3.50 14.67 -9.81
CA ARG A 364 -2.37 15.32 -10.49
C ARG A 364 -1.59 14.26 -11.25
N ARG A 365 -1.49 14.41 -12.57
CA ARG A 365 -0.67 13.58 -13.44
C ARG A 365 0.56 14.37 -13.85
N ALA A 366 1.74 13.74 -13.84
CA ALA A 366 2.92 14.36 -14.42
C ALA A 366 2.68 14.59 -15.92
N ALA A 367 3.13 15.75 -16.43
CA ALA A 367 3.09 16.02 -17.85
C ALA A 367 3.81 14.90 -18.61
N GLN A 368 3.20 14.39 -19.68
CA GLN A 368 3.89 13.50 -20.61
C GLN A 368 5.00 14.33 -21.25
N SER A 369 6.25 14.07 -20.88
CA SER A 369 7.44 14.76 -21.41
C SER A 369 8.29 13.73 -22.11
#